data_AF-A0A947N454-F1
#
_entry.id   AF-A0A947N454-F1
#
_cell.length_a   1.000
_cell.length_b   1.000
_cell.length_c   1.000
_cell.angle_alpha   90.00
_cell.angle_beta   90.00
_cell.angle_gamma   90.00
#
_symmetry.space_group_name_H-M   'P 1'
#
loop_
_entity.id
_entity.type
_entity.pdbx_description
1 polymer ?
#
loop_
_entity_poly.entity_id
_entity_poly.type
_entity_poly.pdbx_seq_one_letter_code
_entity_poly.pdbx_strand_id
1 'polypeptide(L)'
;MHKSKINCWQFKRCGRQPGGSKAAEFGVCPAFIETRTHTINGGVNGGRACWAIAGTLCAGKVQGTFALKIGDCTACSFYVLVTLEESTTYVTGREILALLTSTNPSDSVRDDICD
;
A
#
# COMPACT_ATOMS: atom_id res chain seq x y z
N MET A 1 -1.78 14.19 -23.37
CA MET A 1 -1.60 12.75 -23.05
C MET A 1 -1.14 12.64 -21.61
N HIS A 2 -1.96 12.10 -20.72
CA HIS A 2 -1.52 11.79 -19.35
C HIS A 2 -0.60 10.56 -19.43
N LYS A 3 0.68 10.72 -19.08
CA LYS A 3 1.61 9.60 -18.97
C LYS A 3 1.26 8.82 -17.71
N SER A 4 0.88 7.55 -17.86
CA SER A 4 0.58 6.69 -16.71
C SER A 4 1.81 6.56 -15.81
N LYS A 5 1.64 6.82 -14.50
CA LYS A 5 2.71 6.71 -13.51
C LYS A 5 2.99 5.24 -13.20
N ILE A 6 4.24 4.94 -12.83
CA ILE A 6 4.65 3.55 -12.56
C ILE A 6 4.17 3.09 -11.18
N ASN A 7 3.73 1.83 -11.10
CA ASN A 7 3.30 1.20 -9.85
C ASN A 7 4.44 0.45 -9.17
N CYS A 8 4.28 0.15 -7.87
CA CYS A 8 5.32 -0.49 -7.06
C CYS A 8 5.79 -1.82 -7.64
N TRP A 9 4.90 -2.63 -8.22
CA TRP A 9 5.26 -3.92 -8.81
C TRP A 9 6.05 -3.77 -10.12
N GLN A 10 5.86 -2.67 -10.86
CA GLN A 10 6.67 -2.36 -12.05
C GLN A 10 8.07 -1.86 -11.65
N PHE A 11 8.15 -1.03 -10.60
CA PHE A 11 9.40 -0.51 -10.08
C PHE A 11 10.25 -1.57 -9.36
N LYS A 12 9.64 -2.29 -8.42
CA LYS A 12 10.33 -3.30 -7.59
C LYS A 12 10.49 -4.65 -8.28
N ARG A 13 9.67 -4.94 -9.29
CA ARG A 13 9.65 -6.23 -10.02
C ARG A 13 9.61 -7.43 -9.07
N CYS A 14 8.77 -7.33 -8.02
CA CYS A 14 8.76 -8.31 -6.94
C CYS A 14 8.11 -9.66 -7.31
N GLY A 15 7.47 -9.77 -8.48
CA GLY A 15 6.92 -11.04 -8.98
C GLY A 15 5.64 -11.51 -8.30
N ARG A 16 4.96 -10.66 -7.52
CA ARG A 16 3.71 -10.98 -6.79
C ARG A 16 2.43 -10.46 -7.46
N GLN A 17 2.49 -10.03 -8.71
CA GLN A 17 1.28 -9.83 -9.53
C GLN A 17 0.57 -11.18 -9.77
N PRO A 18 -0.73 -11.20 -10.15
CA PRO A 18 -1.40 -12.42 -10.61
C PRO A 18 -0.58 -13.13 -11.70
N GLY A 19 -0.36 -14.45 -11.53
CA GLY A 19 0.50 -15.24 -12.42
C GLY A 19 2.01 -14.94 -12.32
N GLY A 20 2.44 -14.09 -11.37
CA GLY A 20 3.84 -13.79 -11.16
C GLY A 20 4.61 -14.94 -10.50
N SER A 21 5.92 -14.99 -10.74
CA SER A 21 6.81 -16.07 -10.28
C SER A 21 6.81 -16.30 -8.76
N LYS A 22 6.46 -15.28 -7.97
CA LYS A 22 6.42 -15.34 -6.51
C LYS A 22 4.99 -15.35 -5.95
N ALA A 23 3.97 -15.33 -6.81
CA ALA A 23 2.59 -15.32 -6.38
C ALA A 23 2.13 -16.68 -5.82
N ALA A 24 2.66 -17.80 -6.32
CA ALA A 24 2.34 -19.12 -5.81
C ALA A 24 2.92 -19.36 -4.40
N GLU A 25 4.12 -18.87 -4.14
CA GLU A 25 4.83 -19.07 -2.87
C GLU A 25 4.40 -18.07 -1.79
N PHE A 26 4.25 -16.79 -2.16
CA PHE A 26 3.99 -15.70 -1.20
C PHE A 26 2.59 -15.09 -1.34
N GLY A 27 1.73 -15.65 -2.19
CA GLY A 27 0.43 -15.07 -2.53
C GLY A 27 0.55 -13.82 -3.42
N VAL A 28 -0.59 -13.44 -4.02
CA VAL A 28 -0.73 -12.20 -4.79
C VAL A 28 -0.55 -10.99 -3.87
N CYS A 29 0.14 -9.96 -4.36
CA CYS A 29 0.42 -8.74 -3.61
C CYS A 29 -0.89 -7.99 -3.29
N PRO A 30 -1.17 -7.66 -2.01
CA PRO A 30 -2.36 -6.89 -1.64
C PRO A 30 -2.44 -5.54 -2.36
N ALA A 31 -1.30 -4.86 -2.55
CA ALA A 31 -1.25 -3.60 -3.30
C ALA A 31 -1.69 -3.75 -4.75
N PHE A 32 -1.60 -4.94 -5.35
CA PHE A 32 -2.06 -5.17 -6.72
C PHE A 32 -3.59 -5.26 -6.80
N ILE A 33 -4.24 -5.82 -5.77
CA ILE A 33 -5.68 -6.13 -5.78
C ILE A 33 -6.54 -5.16 -4.96
N GLU A 34 -5.93 -4.30 -4.14
CA GLU A 34 -6.63 -3.30 -3.34
C GLU A 34 -7.18 -2.17 -4.24
N THR A 35 -8.43 -2.33 -4.68
CA THR A 35 -9.08 -1.42 -5.62
C THR A 35 -9.56 -0.13 -4.95
N ARG A 36 -9.74 -0.11 -3.63
CA ARG A 36 -10.23 1.09 -2.92
C ARG A 36 -9.26 2.27 -3.04
N THR A 37 -7.97 2.00 -3.26
CA THR A 37 -6.95 3.04 -3.44
C THR A 37 -6.67 3.35 -4.92
N HIS A 38 -7.48 2.84 -5.86
CA HIS A 38 -7.29 3.13 -7.27
C HIS A 38 -7.28 4.64 -7.53
N THR A 39 -6.40 5.12 -8.42
CA THR A 39 -6.10 6.54 -8.70
C THR A 39 -5.34 7.31 -7.63
N ILE A 40 -5.18 6.79 -6.40
CA ILE A 40 -4.39 7.47 -5.37
C ILE A 40 -2.95 7.63 -5.84
N ASN A 41 -2.42 8.86 -5.68
CA ASN A 41 -1.10 9.26 -6.14
C ASN A 41 -0.88 8.95 -7.64
N GLY A 42 -1.94 8.95 -8.45
CA GLY A 42 -1.88 8.62 -9.87
C GLY A 42 -1.55 7.15 -10.18
N GLY A 43 -1.71 6.26 -9.19
CA GLY A 43 -1.47 4.82 -9.33
C GLY A 43 -2.70 4.01 -9.74
N VAL A 44 -2.46 2.75 -10.10
CA VAL A 44 -3.52 1.74 -10.26
C VAL A 44 -3.63 0.96 -8.96
N ASN A 45 -4.85 0.80 -8.45
CA ASN A 45 -5.14 0.06 -7.21
C ASN A 45 -4.22 0.56 -6.07
N GLY A 46 -3.53 -0.31 -5.35
CA GLY A 46 -2.55 0.03 -4.31
C GLY A 46 -1.14 0.35 -4.82
N GLY A 47 -0.94 0.42 -6.14
CA GLY A 47 0.38 0.49 -6.75
C GLY A 47 1.22 1.70 -6.36
N ARG A 48 0.57 2.83 -6.05
CA ARG A 48 1.20 4.05 -5.52
C ARG A 48 0.70 4.43 -4.13
N ALA A 49 0.27 3.42 -3.39
CA ALA A 49 -0.21 3.49 -2.01
C ALA A 49 0.31 2.32 -1.15
N CYS A 50 1.27 1.54 -1.65
CA CYS A 50 1.63 0.24 -1.09
C CYS A 50 2.19 0.28 0.34
N TRP A 51 2.67 1.43 0.80
CA TRP A 51 3.13 1.65 2.18
C TRP A 51 1.97 1.64 3.18
N ALA A 52 0.77 2.06 2.76
CA ALA A 52 -0.42 2.13 3.61
C ALA A 52 -1.22 0.82 3.67
N ILE A 53 -0.88 -0.16 2.82
CA ILE A 53 -1.61 -1.41 2.67
C ILE A 53 -0.92 -2.52 3.50
N ALA A 54 -1.70 -3.22 4.33
CA ALA A 54 -1.21 -4.34 5.12
C ALA A 54 -0.82 -5.54 4.23
N GLY A 55 0.09 -6.41 4.71
CA GLY A 55 0.48 -7.62 3.97
C GLY A 55 1.34 -7.39 2.73
N THR A 56 1.73 -6.14 2.43
CA THR A 56 2.74 -5.83 1.42
C THR A 56 4.12 -6.30 1.87
N LEU A 57 4.88 -6.84 0.91
CA LEU A 57 6.23 -7.38 1.13
C LEU A 57 7.27 -6.28 0.89
N CYS A 58 8.07 -5.94 1.90
CA CYS A 58 9.32 -5.18 1.74
C CYS A 58 10.49 -6.12 1.99
N ALA A 59 11.47 -6.14 1.10
CA ALA A 59 12.70 -6.95 1.22
C ALA A 59 12.47 -8.45 1.50
N GLY A 60 11.38 -9.04 1.00
CA GLY A 60 11.10 -10.47 1.16
C GLY A 60 10.43 -10.87 2.48
N LYS A 61 10.08 -9.92 3.37
CA LYS A 61 9.27 -10.18 4.58
C LYS A 61 7.90 -9.51 4.53
N VAL A 62 6.85 -10.26 4.87
CA VAL A 62 5.48 -9.72 4.95
C VAL A 62 5.48 -8.68 6.05
N GLN A 63 5.18 -7.43 5.69
CA GLN A 63 5.21 -6.34 6.65
C GLN A 63 3.79 -6.13 7.25
N GLY A 64 3.73 -5.76 8.53
CA GLY A 64 2.52 -5.58 9.36
C GLY A 64 1.58 -4.42 8.94
N THR A 65 1.09 -3.62 9.89
CA THR A 65 0.22 -2.46 9.65
C THR A 65 1.01 -1.19 9.28
N PHE A 66 0.35 -0.15 8.75
CA PHE A 66 0.99 1.12 8.37
C PHE A 66 1.81 1.75 9.51
N ALA A 67 1.30 1.71 10.74
CA ALA A 67 1.97 2.24 11.93
C ALA A 67 3.32 1.57 12.22
N LEU A 68 3.48 0.29 11.86
CA LEU A 68 4.72 -0.46 12.04
C LEU A 68 5.72 -0.24 10.88
N LYS A 69 5.29 0.36 9.76
CA LYS A 69 6.06 0.41 8.49
C LYS A 69 6.61 1.77 8.09
N ILE A 70 6.15 2.87 8.70
CA ILE A 70 6.48 4.20 8.16
C ILE A 70 8.00 4.47 8.15
N GLY A 71 8.74 3.99 9.16
CA GLY A 71 10.19 4.11 9.23
C GLY A 71 10.93 3.35 8.12
N ASP A 72 10.46 2.15 7.76
CA ASP A 72 11.05 1.37 6.66
C ASP A 72 10.65 1.91 5.28
N CYS A 73 9.49 2.57 5.18
CA CYS A 73 9.00 3.14 3.94
C CYS A 73 9.70 4.45 3.56
N THR A 74 10.16 5.26 4.51
CA THR A 74 10.94 6.47 4.20
C THR A 74 12.28 6.16 3.53
N ALA A 75 12.86 4.98 3.78
CA ALA A 75 14.04 4.48 3.09
C ALA A 75 13.72 3.81 1.73
N CYS A 76 12.45 3.61 1.38
CA CYS A 76 12.06 2.96 0.13
C CYS A 76 12.19 3.93 -1.05
N SER A 77 13.07 3.63 -2.00
CA SER A 77 13.26 4.47 -3.20
C SER A 77 11.98 4.71 -4.00
N PHE A 78 11.03 3.77 -3.96
CA PHE A 78 9.75 3.95 -4.65
C PHE A 78 8.82 4.92 -3.90
N TYR A 79 8.82 4.87 -2.56
CA TYR A 79 8.08 5.83 -1.75
C TYR A 79 8.59 7.25 -2.01
N VAL A 80 9.92 7.43 -1.96
CA VAL A 80 10.57 8.71 -2.25
C VAL A 80 10.22 9.21 -3.66
N LEU A 81 10.28 8.32 -4.66
CA LEU A 81 9.88 8.66 -6.03
C LEU A 81 8.43 9.17 -6.08
N VAL A 82 7.50 8.48 -5.43
CA VAL A 82 6.08 8.89 -5.42
C VAL A 82 5.92 10.25 -4.75
N THR A 83 6.55 10.48 -3.60
CA THR A 83 6.48 11.78 -2.91
C THR A 83 7.03 12.93 -3.77
N LEU A 84 8.08 12.69 -4.55
CA LEU A 84 8.66 13.68 -5.45
C LEU A 84 7.77 13.94 -6.67
N GLU A 85 7.17 12.89 -7.26
CA GLU A 85 6.30 13.01 -8.43
C GLU A 85 4.93 13.63 -8.14
N GLU A 86 4.38 13.43 -6.93
CA GLU A 86 3.10 14.03 -6.53
C GLU A 86 3.28 15.42 -5.90
N SER A 87 4.40 15.67 -5.21
CA SER A 87 4.70 16.95 -4.57
C SER A 87 3.53 17.44 -3.70
N THR A 88 2.89 18.56 -4.05
CA THR A 88 1.79 19.16 -3.30
C THR A 88 0.47 18.40 -3.40
N THR A 89 0.31 17.49 -4.38
CA THR A 89 -0.89 16.65 -4.53
C THR A 89 -0.71 15.27 -3.91
N TYR A 90 0.37 15.06 -3.14
CA TYR A 90 0.67 13.80 -2.49
C TYR A 90 -0.38 13.45 -1.43
N VAL A 91 -0.99 12.28 -1.56
CA VAL A 91 -1.89 11.70 -0.55
C VAL A 91 -1.06 10.87 0.42
N THR A 92 -1.13 11.25 1.69
CA THR A 92 -0.36 10.68 2.78
C THR A 92 -0.85 9.27 3.15
N GLY A 93 0.02 8.48 3.76
CA GLY A 93 -0.38 7.17 4.27
C GLY A 93 -1.49 7.22 5.34
N ARG A 94 -1.61 8.33 6.10
CA ARG A 94 -2.72 8.53 7.05
C ARG A 94 -4.05 8.68 6.33
N GLU A 95 -4.11 9.49 5.28
CA GLU A 95 -5.32 9.69 4.47
C GLU A 95 -5.73 8.40 3.76
N ILE A 96 -4.74 7.67 3.23
CA ILE A 96 -4.99 6.36 2.60
C ILE A 96 -5.51 5.37 3.63
N LEU A 97 -4.94 5.33 4.83
CA LEU A 97 -5.41 4.44 5.89
C LEU A 97 -6.83 4.79 6.32
N ALA A 98 -7.16 6.08 6.48
CA ALA A 98 -8.51 6.52 6.79
C ALA A 98 -9.52 6.05 5.74
N LEU A 99 -9.17 6.10 4.45
CA LEU A 99 -10.00 5.55 3.38
C LEU A 99 -10.22 4.03 3.55
N LEU A 100 -9.17 3.29 3.87
CA LEU A 100 -9.23 1.84 4.04
C LEU A 100 -10.02 1.41 5.30
N THR A 101 -10.04 2.22 6.36
CA THR A 101 -10.74 1.93 7.62
C THR A 101 -12.16 2.49 7.68
N SER A 102 -12.54 3.43 6.80
CA SER A 102 -13.89 4.01 6.77
C SER A 102 -14.96 3.07 6.18
N THR A 103 -14.61 1.83 5.88
CA THR A 103 -15.53 0.80 5.38
C THR A 103 -15.58 -0.40 6.35
N ASN A 104 -16.17 -0.18 7.54
CA ASN A 104 -16.97 -1.15 8.32
C ASN A 104 -17.29 -0.60 9.73
N PRO A 105 -18.56 -0.31 10.08
CA PRO A 105 -18.98 -0.04 11.46
C PRO A 105 -18.97 -1.27 12.39
N SER A 106 -18.45 -2.43 11.97
CA SER A 106 -18.55 -3.69 12.73
C SER A 106 -17.31 -4.08 13.52
N ASP A 107 -16.19 -3.37 13.42
CA ASP A 107 -15.02 -3.59 14.28
C ASP A 107 -15.05 -2.63 15.48
N SER A 108 -16.21 -2.54 16.13
CA SER A 108 -16.25 -2.24 17.56
C SER A 108 -15.76 -3.48 18.30
N VAL A 109 -14.43 -3.65 18.34
CA VAL A 109 -13.83 -4.44 19.42
C VAL A 109 -14.10 -3.63 20.68
N ARG A 110 -15.23 -4.02 21.30
CA ARG A 110 -15.62 -3.90 22.69
C ARG A 110 -14.55 -3.19 23.54
N ASP A 111 -14.95 -2.03 24.04
CA ASP A 111 -14.63 -1.64 25.40
C ASP A 111 -14.93 -2.83 26.32
N ASP A 112 -13.92 -3.60 26.68
CA ASP A 112 -13.98 -4.39 27.90
C ASP A 112 -13.69 -3.43 29.06
N ILE A 113 -14.81 -2.94 29.58
CA ILE A 113 -15.03 -2.28 30.87
C ILE A 113 -14.33 -3.02 32.02
N CYS A 114 -13.78 -2.21 32.93
CA CYS A 114 -13.54 -2.39 34.38
C CYS A 114 -13.50 -3.82 34.97
N ASP A 115 -12.34 -4.16 35.54
CA ASP A 115 -12.12 -4.22 37.00
C ASP A 115 -10.63 -3.95 37.33
#